data_AF-A0A947SNV6-F1
#
_entry.id   AF-A0A947SNV6-F1
#
_cell.length_a   1.000
_cell.length_b   1.000
_cell.length_c   1.000
_cell.angle_alpha   90.00
_cell.angle_beta   90.00
_cell.angle_gamma   90.00
#
_symmetry.space_group_name_H-M   'P 1'
#
loop_
_entity.id
_entity.type
_entity.pdbx_description
1 polymer ?
#
loop_
_entity_poly.entity_id
_entity_poly.type
_entity_poly.pdbx_seq_one_letter_code
_entity_poly.pdbx_strand_id
1 'polypeptide(L)'
;MKKIIIASLSCLILFGFSLTVFAAEPTIPDSDITSMDKIIELLDTIVNYFFGIVLAVALFMLLFAGFKWITSSGNEEAIGTARKMLIWALVGIAIALVSKGLIMVIKGLVGIN
;
A
#
# COMPACT_ATOMS: atom_id res chain seq x y z
N MET A 1 -17.09 -2.16 -24.55
CA MET A 1 -17.88 -2.56 -23.37
C MET A 1 -17.02 -3.04 -22.20
N LYS A 2 -16.16 -4.07 -22.35
CA LYS A 2 -15.29 -4.58 -21.26
C LYS A 2 -14.37 -3.52 -20.60
N LYS A 3 -13.88 -2.56 -21.39
CA LYS A 3 -12.98 -1.48 -20.93
C LYS A 3 -13.64 -0.48 -19.96
N ILE A 4 -14.95 -0.25 -20.14
CA ILE A 4 -15.75 0.67 -19.30
C ILE A 4 -16.08 -0.01 -17.96
N ILE A 5 -16.30 -1.32 -17.97
CA ILE A 5 -16.53 -2.13 -16.76
C ILE A 5 -15.27 -2.15 -15.89
N ILE A 6 -14.09 -2.32 -16.50
CA ILE A 6 -12.80 -2.30 -15.77
C ILE A 6 -12.49 -0.89 -15.23
N ALA A 7 -12.78 0.16 -16.00
CA ALA A 7 -12.62 1.53 -15.53
C ALA A 7 -13.58 1.87 -14.37
N SER A 8 -14.83 1.42 -14.43
CA SER A 8 -15.81 1.59 -13.35
C SER A 8 -15.43 0.79 -12.09
N LEU A 9 -14.95 -0.45 -12.25
CA LEU A 9 -14.49 -1.27 -11.13
C LEU A 9 -13.22 -0.69 -10.50
N SER A 10 -12.28 -0.17 -11.30
CA SER A 10 -11.11 0.57 -10.79
C SER A 10 -11.54 1.84 -10.04
N CYS A 11 -12.55 2.55 -10.52
CA CYS A 11 -13.07 3.76 -9.86
C CYS A 11 -13.77 3.41 -8.54
N LEU A 12 -14.49 2.28 -8.49
CA LEU A 12 -15.14 1.78 -7.28
C LEU A 12 -14.12 1.30 -6.23
N ILE A 13 -13.03 0.66 -6.65
CA ILE A 13 -11.93 0.26 -5.76
C ILE A 13 -11.20 1.51 -5.22
N LEU A 14 -10.96 2.51 -6.06
CA LEU A 14 -10.37 3.79 -5.62
C LEU A 14 -11.29 4.55 -4.66
N PHE A 15 -12.60 4.55 -4.90
CA PHE A 15 -13.59 5.17 -4.03
C PHE A 15 -13.71 4.43 -2.67
N GLY A 16 -13.75 3.10 -2.69
CA GLY A 16 -13.74 2.27 -1.49
C GLY A 16 -12.43 2.39 -0.69
N PHE A 17 -11.30 2.52 -1.39
CA PHE A 17 -10.00 2.75 -0.76
C PHE A 17 -9.92 4.13 -0.11
N SER A 18 -10.43 5.18 -0.77
CA SER A 18 -10.57 6.51 -0.17
C SER A 18 -11.39 6.48 1.10
N LEU A 19 -12.47 5.68 1.18
CA LEU A 19 -13.24 5.52 2.41
C LEU A 19 -12.44 4.87 3.54
N THR A 20 -11.66 3.82 3.25
CA THR A 20 -10.80 3.18 4.27
C THR A 20 -9.66 4.08 4.76
N VAL A 21 -9.13 4.94 3.88
CA VAL A 21 -8.11 5.93 4.22
C VAL A 21 -8.71 7.08 5.05
N PHE A 22 -9.97 7.46 4.78
CA PHE A 22 -10.66 8.52 5.54
C PHE A 22 -11.20 8.03 6.89
N ALA A 23 -11.50 6.73 7.02
CA ALA A 23 -11.91 6.09 8.28
C ALA A 23 -10.73 5.77 9.20
N ALA A 24 -9.50 5.82 8.70
CA ALA A 24 -8.31 5.85 9.56
C ALA A 24 -8.24 7.25 10.18
N GLU A 25 -8.90 7.40 11.33
CA GLU A 25 -8.81 8.62 12.14
C GLU A 25 -7.33 8.88 12.45
N PRO A 26 -6.77 10.05 12.10
CA PRO A 26 -5.48 10.45 12.62
C PRO A 26 -5.66 10.63 14.13
N THR A 27 -5.31 9.62 14.90
CA THR A 27 -5.29 9.72 16.36
C THR A 27 -4.14 10.63 16.73
N ILE A 28 -4.38 11.94 16.73
CA ILE A 28 -3.48 12.92 17.34
C ILE A 28 -3.68 12.72 18.84
N PRO A 29 -2.71 12.14 19.55
CA PRO A 29 -2.91 11.89 20.97
C PRO A 29 -2.87 13.25 21.68
N ASP A 30 -3.88 13.57 22.47
CA ASP A 30 -3.94 14.73 23.37
C ASP A 30 -3.13 14.42 24.63
N SER A 31 -1.94 15.03 24.79
CA SER A 31 -1.18 15.21 26.05
C SER A 31 0.29 15.52 25.75
N ASP A 32 0.94 16.20 26.68
CA ASP A 32 2.19 16.93 26.52
C ASP A 32 3.35 16.20 25.81
N ILE A 33 4.07 16.97 24.99
CA ILE A 33 5.14 16.59 24.05
C ILE A 33 6.48 16.22 24.71
N THR A 34 6.50 15.40 25.76
CA THR A 34 7.73 15.10 26.54
C THR A 34 8.23 13.66 26.54
N SER A 35 7.60 12.73 25.81
CA SER A 35 7.98 11.29 25.81
C SER A 35 8.26 10.72 24.41
N MET A 36 9.25 9.82 24.31
CA MET A 36 9.66 9.14 23.07
C MET A 36 8.51 8.38 22.39
N ASP A 37 7.50 7.99 23.17
CA ASP A 37 6.31 7.26 22.77
C ASP A 37 5.48 8.02 21.72
N LYS A 38 5.39 9.35 21.82
CA LYS A 38 4.64 10.19 20.86
C LYS A 38 5.32 10.31 19.50
N ILE A 39 6.65 10.33 19.47
CA ILE A 39 7.40 10.35 18.22
C ILE A 39 7.15 9.03 17.48
N ILE A 40 7.06 7.92 18.22
CA ILE A 40 6.77 6.60 17.67
C ILE A 40 5.31 6.52 17.20
N GLU A 41 4.33 7.05 17.94
CA GLU A 41 2.92 7.09 17.51
C GLU A 41 2.68 7.97 16.29
N LEU A 42 3.29 9.16 16.24
CA LEU A 42 3.19 10.05 15.08
C LEU A 42 3.81 9.39 13.85
N LEU A 43 4.96 8.72 14.02
CA LEU A 43 5.59 7.96 12.96
C LEU A 43 4.72 6.78 12.51
N ASP A 44 4.09 6.06 13.44
CA ASP A 44 3.20 4.94 13.11
C ASP A 44 1.98 5.42 12.31
N THR A 45 1.40 6.56 12.68
CA THR A 45 0.28 7.18 11.94
C THR A 45 0.69 7.53 10.50
N ILE A 46 1.83 8.21 10.34
CA ILE A 46 2.35 8.60 9.03
C ILE A 46 2.67 7.36 8.19
N VAL A 47 3.34 6.36 8.77
CA VAL A 47 3.71 5.13 8.08
C VAL A 47 2.49 4.32 7.69
N ASN A 48 1.46 4.23 8.54
CA ASN A 48 0.25 3.48 8.25
C ASN A 48 -0.56 4.14 7.11
N TYR A 49 -0.63 5.47 7.08
CA TYR A 49 -1.23 6.21 5.97
C TYR A 49 -0.46 6.00 4.66
N PHE A 50 0.87 6.10 4.71
CA PHE A 50 1.73 5.87 3.56
C PHE A 50 1.65 4.42 3.06
N PHE A 51 1.62 3.45 3.97
CA PHE A 51 1.46 2.03 3.70
C PHE A 51 0.14 1.75 2.97
N GLY A 52 -0.95 2.40 3.39
CA GLY A 52 -2.22 2.33 2.67
C GLY A 52 -2.07 2.77 1.22
N ILE A 53 -1.53 3.96 0.99
CA ILE A 53 -1.36 4.52 -0.36
C ILE A 53 -0.50 3.58 -1.23
N VAL A 54 0.60 3.07 -0.68
CA VAL A 54 1.50 2.13 -1.37
C VAL A 54 0.78 0.85 -1.75
N LEU A 55 -0.04 0.27 -0.86
CA LEU A 55 -0.82 -0.93 -1.16
C LEU A 55 -1.86 -0.70 -2.26
N ALA A 56 -2.54 0.44 -2.26
CA ALA A 56 -3.50 0.77 -3.31
C ALA A 56 -2.83 0.91 -4.68
N VAL A 57 -1.69 1.60 -4.74
CA VAL A 57 -0.90 1.72 -5.97
C VAL A 57 -0.37 0.36 -6.42
N ALA A 58 0.09 -0.47 -5.50
CA ALA A 58 0.57 -1.82 -5.80
C ALA A 58 -0.54 -2.70 -6.39
N LEU A 59 -1.75 -2.67 -5.83
CA LEU A 59 -2.92 -3.37 -6.37
C LEU A 59 -3.29 -2.86 -7.77
N PHE A 60 -3.26 -1.54 -7.99
CA PHE A 60 -3.53 -0.97 -9.32
C PHE A 60 -2.49 -1.41 -10.35
N MET A 61 -1.19 -1.38 -10.01
CA MET A 61 -0.12 -1.88 -10.86
C MET A 61 -0.25 -3.38 -11.14
N LEU A 62 -0.67 -4.18 -10.15
CA LEU A 62 -0.88 -5.61 -10.32
C LEU A 62 -1.95 -5.89 -11.38
N LEU A 63 -3.08 -5.17 -11.32
CA LEU A 63 -4.16 -5.27 -12.32
C LEU A 63 -3.69 -4.84 -13.71
N PHE A 64 -2.98 -3.71 -13.81
CA PHE A 64 -2.49 -3.19 -15.08
C PHE A 64 -1.44 -4.13 -15.71
N ALA A 65 -0.52 -4.66 -14.91
CA ALA A 65 0.49 -5.62 -15.33
C ALA A 65 -0.14 -6.94 -15.77
N GLY A 66 -1.14 -7.44 -15.04
CA GLY A 66 -1.89 -8.64 -15.42
C GLY A 66 -2.64 -8.46 -16.74
N PHE A 67 -3.26 -7.30 -16.96
CA PHE A 67 -3.94 -7.00 -18.22
C PHE A 67 -2.95 -6.90 -19.39
N LYS A 68 -1.80 -6.26 -19.17
CA LYS A 68 -0.73 -6.17 -20.15
C LYS A 68 -0.17 -7.55 -20.50
N TRP A 69 0.01 -8.43 -19.51
CA TRP A 69 0.50 -9.79 -19.71
C TRP A 69 -0.44 -10.60 -20.62
N ILE A 70 -1.76 -10.58 -20.34
CA ILE A 70 -2.76 -11.30 -21.13
C ILE A 70 -2.90 -10.72 -22.56
N THR A 71 -2.78 -9.39 -22.70
CA THR A 71 -2.94 -8.71 -24.00
C THR A 71 -1.68 -8.82 -24.88
N SER A 72 -0.56 -9.30 -24.35
CA SER A 72 0.72 -9.32 -25.07
C SER A 72 0.82 -10.36 -26.20
N SER A 73 -0.15 -11.27 -26.35
CA SER A 73 -0.33 -12.20 -27.50
C SER A 73 0.94 -12.78 -28.14
N GLY A 74 1.96 -13.11 -27.35
CA GLY A 74 3.20 -13.74 -27.83
C GLY A 74 4.38 -12.80 -28.11
N ASN A 75 4.26 -11.49 -27.87
CA ASN A 75 5.43 -10.61 -27.85
C ASN A 75 6.22 -10.80 -26.54
N GLU A 76 7.39 -11.45 -26.62
CA GLU A 76 8.26 -11.73 -25.48
C GLU A 76 8.67 -10.46 -24.70
N GLU A 77 8.84 -9.33 -25.39
CA GLU A 77 9.24 -8.06 -24.77
C GLU A 77 8.14 -7.50 -23.85
N ALA A 78 6.89 -7.59 -24.33
CA ALA A 78 5.73 -7.13 -23.58
C ALA A 78 5.42 -8.05 -22.38
N ILE A 79 5.63 -9.36 -22.54
CA ILE A 79 5.56 -10.36 -21.47
C ILE A 79 6.64 -10.11 -20.42
N GLY A 80 7.89 -9.88 -20.85
CA GLY A 80 9.02 -9.59 -19.96
C GLY A 80 8.80 -8.32 -19.14
N THR A 81 8.26 -7.28 -19.76
CA THR A 81 7.90 -6.03 -19.09
C THR A 81 6.80 -6.25 -18.05
N ALA A 82 5.72 -6.96 -18.40
CA ALA A 82 4.63 -7.24 -17.48
C ALA A 82 5.10 -8.08 -16.28
N ARG A 83 5.98 -9.05 -16.49
CA ARG A 83 6.56 -9.88 -15.42
C ARG A 83 7.41 -9.07 -14.45
N LYS A 84 8.26 -8.17 -14.97
CA LYS A 84 9.02 -7.22 -14.13
C LYS A 84 8.07 -6.36 -13.30
N MET A 85 7.01 -5.85 -13.92
CA MET A 85 6.02 -4.99 -13.24
C MET A 85 5.31 -5.73 -12.10
N LEU A 86 4.95 -7.02 -12.29
CA LEU A 86 4.40 -7.86 -11.23
C LEU A 86 5.39 -8.09 -10.07
N ILE A 87 6.67 -8.33 -10.38
CA ILE A 87 7.71 -8.49 -9.36
C ILE A 87 7.84 -7.20 -8.54
N TRP A 88 7.89 -6.04 -9.19
CA TRP A 88 7.97 -4.75 -8.49
C TRP A 88 6.73 -4.49 -7.61
N ALA A 89 5.53 -4.84 -8.07
CA ALA A 89 4.32 -4.75 -7.26
C ALA A 89 4.38 -5.66 -6.02
N LEU A 90 4.85 -6.91 -6.17
CA LEU A 90 5.05 -7.85 -5.06
C LEU A 90 6.11 -7.36 -4.06
N VAL A 91 7.22 -6.81 -4.56
CA VAL A 91 8.28 -6.24 -3.72
C VAL A 91 7.75 -5.06 -2.91
N GLY A 92 6.91 -4.20 -3.50
CA GLY A 92 6.25 -3.11 -2.77
C GLY A 92 5.41 -3.60 -1.59
N ILE A 93 4.61 -4.65 -1.81
CA ILE A 93 3.80 -5.29 -0.75
C ILE A 93 4.71 -5.93 0.31
N ALA A 94 5.78 -6.60 -0.10
CA ALA A 94 6.72 -7.24 0.81
C ALA A 94 7.42 -6.21 1.72
N ILE A 95 7.92 -5.10 1.17
CA ILE A 95 8.52 -4.00 1.93
C ILE A 95 7.51 -3.41 2.92
N ALA A 96 6.26 -3.24 2.47
CA ALA A 96 5.19 -2.76 3.31
C ALA A 96 5.04 -3.68 4.54
N LEU A 97 4.92 -5.00 4.34
CA LEU A 97 4.78 -5.97 5.43
C LEU A 97 5.96 -5.94 6.40
N VAL A 98 7.19 -5.81 5.87
CA VAL A 98 8.41 -5.69 6.68
C VAL A 98 8.40 -4.42 7.52
N SER A 99 7.88 -3.30 6.99
CA SER A 99 7.77 -2.03 7.72
C SER A 99 6.96 -2.19 9.01
N LYS A 100 5.80 -2.86 8.96
CA LYS A 100 5.00 -3.13 10.17
C LYS A 100 5.72 -4.05 11.17
N GLY A 101 6.46 -5.04 10.68
CA GLY A 101 7.29 -5.91 11.53
C GLY A 101 8.39 -5.13 12.25
N LEU A 102 9.02 -4.17 11.58
CA LEU A 102 10.07 -3.34 12.17
C LEU A 102 9.53 -2.46 13.30
N ILE A 103 8.36 -1.85 13.12
CA ILE A 103 7.69 -1.04 14.14
C ILE A 103 7.38 -1.87 15.39
N MET A 104 6.90 -3.11 15.20
CA MET A 104 6.64 -4.04 16.30
C MET A 104 7.90 -4.36 17.10
N VAL A 105 9.03 -4.61 16.43
CA VAL A 105 10.32 -4.87 17.10
C VAL A 105 10.79 -3.63 17.88
N ILE A 106 10.64 -2.44 17.30
CA ILE A 106 11.02 -1.19 17.98
C ILE A 106 10.17 -0.97 19.23
N LYS A 107 8.84 -1.13 19.15
CA LYS A 107 7.94 -1.03 20.32
C LYS A 107 8.33 -2.02 21.42
N GLY A 108 8.61 -3.28 21.04
CA GLY A 108 9.06 -4.32 21.98
C GLY A 108 10.42 -4.05 22.62
N LEU A 109 11.36 -3.41 21.93
CA LEU A 109 12.68 -3.07 22.46
C LEU A 109 12.67 -1.82 23.37
N VAL A 110 11.81 -0.85 23.07
CA VAL A 110 11.68 0.39 23.88
C VAL A 110 10.80 0.15 25.13
N GLY A 111 10.14 -1.00 25.23
CA GLY A 111 9.31 -1.35 26.40
C GLY A 111 7.98 -0.60 26.45
N ILE A 112 7.59 0.02 25.33
CA ILE A 112 6.32 0.71 25.14
C ILE A 112 5.38 -0.33 24.53
N ASN A 113 4.41 -0.79 25.32
CA ASN A 113 3.47 -1.85 24.92
C ASN A 113 2.16 -1.24 24.42
#